data_AF-A0AB73H823-F1
#
_entry.id   AF-A0AB73H823-F1
#
_cell.length_a   1.000
_cell.length_b   1.000
_cell.length_c   1.000
_cell.angle_alpha   90.00
_cell.angle_beta   90.00
_cell.angle_gamma   90.00
#
_symmetry.space_group_name_H-M   'P 1'
#
loop_
_entity.id
_entity.type
_entity.pdbx_description
1 polymer ?
#
loop_
_entity_poly.entity_id
_entity_poly.type
_entity_poly.pdbx_seq_one_letter_code
_entity_poly.pdbx_strand_id
1 'polypeptide(L)'
;MAEMMLVTGGARSGKSNFAEKEAAKYDRVLYVATGIAFQNDTEFQARIKKHQATRPENWDTFEAFKGIATYLEQHGNQYDVIMLDCVTMLVTNLFFSLLGERELTNEIADEVEAGIQSEVCAILKAGKQSSAKLIFVTNEIGLGVVPENKLTRVFRDIIGRINQQIATEVEEVYFVVSGIPKRWK
;
A
#
# COMPACT_ATOMS: atom_id res chain seq x y z
N MET A 1 -8.07 -12.91 15.98
CA MET A 1 -7.18 -12.54 14.86
C MET A 1 -7.59 -11.14 14.44
N ALA A 2 -6.62 -10.28 14.10
CA ALA A 2 -6.93 -8.95 13.57
C ALA A 2 -7.82 -9.07 12.32
N GLU A 3 -8.85 -8.22 12.23
CA GLU A 3 -9.61 -8.08 10.99
C GLU A 3 -8.78 -7.29 9.98
N MET A 4 -8.66 -7.79 8.75
CA MET A 4 -7.92 -7.13 7.69
C MET A 4 -8.78 -6.92 6.45
N MET A 5 -8.55 -5.79 5.80
CA MET A 5 -9.28 -5.36 4.61
C MET A 5 -8.30 -4.91 3.53
N LEU A 6 -8.57 -5.29 2.29
CA LEU A 6 -7.94 -4.72 1.10
C LEU A 6 -8.96 -3.85 0.35
N VAL A 7 -8.59 -2.60 0.07
CA VAL A 7 -9.31 -1.69 -0.81
C VAL A 7 -8.49 -1.45 -2.07
N THR A 8 -8.99 -1.93 -3.20
CA THR A 8 -8.34 -1.77 -4.52
C THR A 8 -9.24 -1.03 -5.52
N GLY A 9 -8.65 -0.54 -6.59
CA GLY A 9 -9.34 0.16 -7.67
C GLY A 9 -8.40 1.03 -8.50
N GLY A 10 -8.91 1.59 -9.59
CA GLY A 10 -8.12 2.44 -10.48
C GLY A 10 -7.61 3.74 -9.85
N ALA A 11 -6.75 4.46 -10.57
CA ALA A 11 -6.35 5.81 -10.19
C ALA A 11 -7.59 6.72 -10.10
N ARG A 12 -7.66 7.57 -9.07
CA ARG A 12 -8.79 8.49 -8.83
C ARG A 12 -10.17 7.81 -8.71
N SER A 13 -10.22 6.52 -8.41
CA SER A 13 -11.49 5.81 -8.26
C SER A 13 -12.26 6.11 -6.97
N GLY A 14 -11.69 6.86 -6.03
CA GLY A 14 -12.29 7.12 -4.71
C GLY A 14 -11.97 6.09 -3.62
N LYS A 15 -11.05 5.15 -3.88
CA LYS A 15 -10.64 4.12 -2.90
C LYS A 15 -10.07 4.65 -1.59
N SER A 16 -9.22 5.70 -1.63
CA SER A 16 -8.68 6.30 -0.39
C SER A 16 -9.81 6.91 0.44
N ASN A 17 -10.73 7.66 -0.17
CA ASN A 17 -11.89 8.21 0.55
C ASN A 17 -12.78 7.12 1.17
N PHE A 18 -12.93 5.98 0.51
CA PHE A 18 -13.66 4.85 1.09
C PHE A 18 -12.89 4.25 2.28
N ALA A 19 -11.59 3.96 2.12
CA ALA A 19 -10.75 3.44 3.19
C ALA A 19 -10.69 4.40 4.40
N GLU A 20 -10.61 5.70 4.16
CA GLU A 20 -10.63 6.73 5.20
C GLU A 20 -11.96 6.74 5.96
N LYS A 21 -13.10 6.59 5.27
CA LYS A 21 -14.41 6.46 5.92
C LYS A 21 -14.52 5.20 6.77
N GLU A 22 -13.88 4.10 6.36
CA GLU A 22 -13.82 2.88 7.16
C GLU A 22 -12.94 3.06 8.40
N ALA A 23 -11.78 3.71 8.26
CA ALA A 23 -10.88 4.00 9.38
C ALA A 23 -11.47 5.04 10.36
N ALA A 24 -12.22 6.04 9.87
CA ALA A 24 -12.85 7.07 10.70
C ALA A 24 -13.96 6.56 11.65
N LYS A 25 -14.32 5.27 11.57
CA LYS A 25 -15.24 4.62 12.51
C LYS A 25 -14.60 4.30 13.86
N TYR A 26 -13.29 4.48 13.98
CA TYR A 26 -12.48 4.14 15.15
C TYR A 26 -11.84 5.40 15.75
N ASP A 27 -11.55 5.35 17.05
CA ASP A 27 -11.02 6.52 17.77
C ASP A 27 -9.51 6.69 17.55
N ARG A 28 -8.73 5.61 17.70
CA ARG A 28 -7.27 5.65 17.57
C ARG A 28 -6.85 5.10 16.21
N VAL A 29 -6.52 6.02 15.30
CA VAL A 29 -6.18 5.71 13.90
C VAL A 29 -4.71 5.98 13.63
N LEU A 30 -4.02 5.00 13.06
CA LEU A 30 -2.69 5.18 12.47
C LEU A 30 -2.78 5.21 10.94
N TYR A 31 -2.32 6.30 10.34
CA TYR A 31 -2.12 6.43 8.90
C TYR A 31 -0.66 6.10 8.54
N VAL A 32 -0.43 4.99 7.84
CA VAL A 32 0.89 4.62 7.30
C VAL A 32 1.02 5.16 5.87
N ALA A 33 1.73 6.28 5.73
CA ALA A 33 1.96 6.94 4.45
C ALA A 33 3.22 6.39 3.77
N THR A 34 3.04 5.61 2.71
CA THR A 34 4.17 4.97 2.00
C THR A 34 4.66 5.76 0.78
N GLY A 35 3.89 6.78 0.37
CA GLY A 35 4.23 7.71 -0.70
C GLY A 35 5.32 8.68 -0.30
N ILE A 36 6.58 8.26 -0.39
CA ILE A 36 7.73 9.14 -0.26
C ILE A 36 8.15 9.62 -1.65
N ALA A 37 8.25 10.93 -1.85
CA ALA A 37 8.70 11.50 -3.11
C ALA A 37 10.21 11.38 -3.27
N PHE A 38 10.64 11.04 -4.49
CA PHE A 38 12.01 11.27 -4.92
C PHE A 38 12.27 12.78 -5.01
N GLN A 39 13.52 13.21 -4.71
CA GLN A 39 13.87 14.63 -4.62
C GLN A 39 13.58 15.42 -5.91
N ASN A 40 13.59 14.75 -7.06
CA ASN A 40 13.47 15.39 -8.38
C ASN A 40 12.03 15.38 -8.96
N ASP A 41 11.04 14.84 -8.23
CA ASP A 41 9.65 14.76 -8.70
C ASP A 41 8.77 15.81 -8.02
N THR A 42 8.85 17.04 -8.53
CA THR A 42 8.11 18.19 -7.97
C THR A 42 6.60 18.05 -8.11
N GLU A 43 6.11 17.40 -9.16
CA GLU A 43 4.68 17.13 -9.35
C GLU A 43 4.18 16.14 -8.28
N PHE A 44 4.92 15.05 -8.06
CA PHE A 44 4.56 14.06 -7.06
C PHE A 44 4.68 14.61 -5.64
N GLN A 45 5.68 15.46 -5.36
CA GLN A 45 5.76 16.21 -4.10
C GLN A 45 4.53 17.09 -3.86
N ALA A 46 4.05 17.81 -4.89
CA ALA A 46 2.84 18.63 -4.77
C ALA A 46 1.59 17.76 -4.51
N ARG A 47 1.51 16.58 -5.13
CA ARG A 47 0.44 15.60 -4.90
C ARG A 47 0.47 15.06 -3.47
N ILE A 48 1.64 14.70 -2.93
CA ILE A 48 1.80 14.28 -1.53
C ILE A 48 1.38 15.39 -0.59
N LYS A 49 1.83 16.63 -0.80
CA LYS A 49 1.45 17.78 0.05
C LYS A 49 -0.05 18.01 0.08
N LYS A 50 -0.71 17.94 -1.09
CA LYS A 50 -2.17 18.05 -1.16
C LYS A 50 -2.86 16.93 -0.39
N HIS A 51 -2.34 15.71 -0.46
CA HIS A 51 -2.88 14.56 0.24
C HIS A 51 -2.63 14.60 1.76
N GLN A 52 -1.47 15.12 2.18
CA GLN A 52 -1.16 15.42 3.59
C GLN A 52 -2.14 16.44 4.16
N ALA A 53 -2.46 17.50 3.41
CA ALA A 53 -3.38 18.55 3.85
C ALA A 53 -4.84 18.09 4.01
N THR A 54 -5.22 16.93 3.47
CA THR A 54 -6.56 16.37 3.61
C THR A 54 -6.67 15.32 4.72
N ARG A 55 -5.56 14.99 5.41
CA ARG A 55 -5.57 14.01 6.49
C ARG A 55 -6.28 14.58 7.72
N PRO A 56 -7.10 13.79 8.42
CA PRO A 56 -7.68 14.22 9.69
C PRO A 56 -6.57 14.54 10.71
N GLU A 57 -6.62 15.73 11.33
CA GLU A 57 -5.61 16.18 12.29
C GLU A 57 -5.52 15.30 13.55
N ASN A 58 -6.58 14.54 13.84
CA ASN A 58 -6.66 13.66 14.99
C ASN A 58 -6.06 12.27 14.75
N TRP A 59 -5.47 12.01 13.58
CA TRP A 59 -4.86 10.71 13.25
C TRP A 59 -3.34 10.79 13.40
N ASP A 60 -2.77 9.77 14.03
CA ASP A 60 -1.32 9.60 14.04
C ASP A 60 -0.85 9.19 12.64
N THR A 61 0.31 9.69 12.23
CA THR A 61 0.89 9.40 10.91
C THR A 61 2.28 8.81 11.07
N PHE A 62 2.53 7.70 10.37
CA PHE A 62 3.86 7.13 10.18
C PHE A 62 4.24 7.16 8.70
N GLU A 63 5.18 8.03 8.33
CA GLU A 63 5.64 8.15 6.94
C GLU A 63 6.88 7.28 6.71
N ALA A 64 6.70 6.10 6.11
CA ALA A 64 7.78 5.17 5.81
C ALA A 64 7.41 4.18 4.71
N PHE A 65 8.42 3.69 3.98
CA PHE A 65 8.30 2.51 3.10
C PHE A 65 9.20 1.35 3.52
N LYS A 66 9.93 1.49 4.63
CA LYS A 66 10.77 0.47 5.27
C LYS A 66 10.51 0.45 6.77
N GLY A 67 10.71 -0.70 7.40
CA GLY A 67 10.54 -0.83 8.85
C GLY A 67 9.08 -0.73 9.33
N ILE A 68 8.12 -0.81 8.41
CA ILE A 68 6.68 -0.77 8.74
C ILE A 68 6.33 -1.93 9.67
N ALA A 69 6.74 -3.16 9.34
CA ALA A 69 6.48 -4.33 10.16
C ALA A 69 6.98 -4.16 11.60
N THR A 70 8.24 -3.73 11.77
CA THR A 70 8.83 -3.45 13.09
C THR A 70 8.07 -2.35 13.85
N TYR A 71 7.65 -1.28 13.16
CA TYR A 71 6.86 -0.24 13.79
C TYR A 71 5.50 -0.79 14.27
N LEU A 72 4.83 -1.60 13.45
CA LEU A 72 3.55 -2.24 13.81
C LEU A 72 3.71 -3.22 14.97
N GLU A 73 4.79 -3.99 15.03
CA GLU A 73 5.07 -4.90 16.15
C GLU A 73 5.23 -4.14 17.48
N GLN A 74 5.84 -2.96 17.45
CA GLN A 74 6.12 -2.16 18.65
C GLN A 74 4.92 -1.29 19.08
N HIS A 75 4.20 -0.72 18.12
CA HIS A 75 3.20 0.33 18.37
C HIS A 75 1.79 -0.04 17.92
N GLY A 76 1.60 -1.09 17.13
CA GLY A 76 0.31 -1.40 16.48
C GLY A 76 -0.85 -1.55 17.46
N ASN A 77 -0.61 -2.10 18.65
CA ASN A 77 -1.62 -2.29 19.69
C ASN A 77 -2.04 -1.00 20.42
N GLN A 78 -1.41 0.13 20.11
CA GLN A 78 -1.83 1.45 20.60
C GLN A 78 -3.04 1.99 19.83
N TYR A 79 -3.33 1.41 18.66
CA TYR A 79 -4.37 1.84 17.74
C TYR A 79 -5.53 0.85 17.69
N ASP A 80 -6.69 1.35 17.27
CA ASP A 80 -7.88 0.54 16.97
C ASP A 80 -7.91 0.14 15.50
N VAL A 81 -7.36 0.99 14.63
CA VAL A 81 -7.23 0.75 13.19
C VAL A 81 -5.94 1.36 12.64
N ILE A 82 -5.34 0.65 11.69
CA ILE A 82 -4.14 1.05 10.98
C ILE A 82 -4.48 1.02 9.48
N MET A 83 -4.24 2.13 8.78
CA MET A 83 -4.50 2.25 7.35
C MET A 83 -3.20 2.52 6.60
N LEU A 84 -2.81 1.61 5.70
CA LEU A 84 -1.64 1.72 4.84
C LEU A 84 -2.05 2.21 3.45
N ASP A 85 -1.69 3.45 3.12
CA ASP A 85 -2.01 4.10 1.85
C ASP A 85 -0.72 4.64 1.19
N CYS A 86 -0.23 4.04 0.08
CA CYS A 86 -0.74 2.81 -0.56
C CYS A 86 0.34 1.77 -0.79
N VAL A 87 -0.09 0.51 -0.88
CA VAL A 87 0.74 -0.63 -1.27
C VAL A 87 1.45 -0.36 -2.59
N THR A 88 0.81 0.31 -3.56
CA THR A 88 1.47 0.65 -4.83
C THR A 88 2.70 1.53 -4.63
N MET A 89 2.63 2.54 -3.74
CA MET A 89 3.79 3.38 -3.45
C MET A 89 4.84 2.68 -2.59
N LEU A 90 4.41 1.81 -1.67
CA LEU A 90 5.32 0.93 -0.93
C LEU A 90 6.16 0.09 -1.91
N VAL A 91 5.48 -0.61 -2.83
CA VAL A 91 6.12 -1.45 -3.85
C VAL A 91 6.98 -0.60 -4.78
N THR A 92 6.55 0.60 -5.18
CA THR A 92 7.35 1.53 -6.00
C THR A 92 8.68 1.88 -5.31
N ASN A 93 8.61 2.31 -4.05
CA ASN A 93 9.79 2.75 -3.32
C ASN A 93 10.73 1.59 -2.97
N LEU A 94 10.18 0.41 -2.63
CA LEU A 94 10.96 -0.80 -2.45
C LEU A 94 11.62 -1.26 -3.75
N PHE A 95 10.89 -1.25 -4.86
CA PHE A 95 11.39 -1.65 -6.18
C PHE A 95 12.63 -0.84 -6.56
N PHE A 96 12.54 0.49 -6.53
CA PHE A 96 13.68 1.35 -6.86
C PHE A 96 14.80 1.26 -5.83
N SER A 97 14.48 1.11 -4.54
CA SER A 97 15.50 0.95 -3.50
C SER A 97 16.27 -0.37 -3.64
N LEU A 98 15.61 -1.45 -4.05
CA LEU A 98 16.23 -2.76 -4.21
C LEU A 98 16.96 -2.85 -5.55
N LEU A 99 16.39 -2.30 -6.62
CA LEU A 99 17.06 -2.24 -7.93
C LEU A 99 18.36 -1.44 -7.85
N GLY A 100 18.34 -0.26 -7.21
CA GLY A 100 19.48 0.65 -7.16
C GLY A 100 19.89 1.10 -8.56
N GLU A 101 21.20 1.09 -8.84
CA GLU A 101 21.77 1.43 -10.16
C GLU A 101 21.91 0.21 -11.09
N ARG A 102 21.38 -0.96 -10.69
CA ARG A 102 21.51 -2.21 -11.47
C ARG A 102 20.63 -2.18 -12.71
N GLU A 103 21.11 -2.78 -13.79
CA GLU A 103 20.28 -3.01 -14.97
C GLU A 103 19.18 -4.04 -14.65
N LEU A 104 17.96 -3.78 -15.13
CA LEU A 104 16.83 -4.67 -14.90
C LEU A 104 16.88 -5.90 -15.84
N THR A 105 17.66 -6.90 -15.45
CA THR A 105 17.60 -8.26 -16.03
C THR A 105 16.40 -9.03 -15.45
N ASN A 106 16.15 -10.25 -15.93
CA ASN A 106 15.06 -11.07 -15.38
C ASN A 106 15.41 -11.59 -13.98
N GLU A 107 16.67 -11.97 -13.78
CA GLU A 107 17.19 -12.45 -12.49
C GLU A 107 17.14 -11.34 -11.43
N ILE A 108 17.49 -10.11 -11.81
CA ILE A 108 17.37 -8.95 -10.93
C ILE A 108 15.90 -8.63 -10.63
N ALA A 109 15.00 -8.78 -11.60
CA ALA A 109 13.57 -8.59 -11.37
C ALA A 109 13.01 -9.60 -10.35
N ASP A 110 13.42 -10.87 -10.44
CA ASP A 110 13.01 -11.92 -9.50
C ASP A 110 13.56 -11.67 -8.08
N GLU A 111 14.82 -11.22 -7.96
CA GLU A 111 15.42 -10.83 -6.68
C GLU A 111 14.68 -9.65 -6.03
N VAL A 112 14.42 -8.60 -6.82
CA VAL A 112 13.68 -7.42 -6.36
C VAL A 112 12.27 -7.80 -5.92
N GLU A 113 11.59 -8.63 -6.70
CA GLU A 113 10.26 -9.12 -6.34
C GLU A 113 10.27 -9.91 -5.02
N ALA A 114 11.22 -10.84 -4.86
CA ALA A 114 11.34 -11.62 -3.63
C ALA A 114 11.56 -10.73 -2.39
N GLY A 115 12.36 -9.67 -2.53
CA GLY A 115 12.55 -8.66 -1.47
C GLY A 115 11.24 -7.94 -1.12
N ILE A 116 10.47 -7.51 -2.13
CA ILE A 116 9.17 -6.85 -1.93
C ILE A 116 8.16 -7.80 -1.26
N GLN A 117 8.08 -9.05 -1.73
CA GLN A 117 7.20 -10.06 -1.15
C GLN A 117 7.54 -10.34 0.32
N SER A 118 8.83 -10.34 0.67
CA SER A 118 9.31 -10.51 2.05
C SER A 118 8.85 -9.37 2.95
N GLU A 119 9.01 -8.11 2.51
CA GLU A 119 8.55 -6.93 3.26
C GLU A 119 7.02 -6.94 3.45
N VAL A 120 6.26 -7.25 2.40
CA VAL A 120 4.79 -7.34 2.49
C VAL A 120 4.36 -8.48 3.42
N CYS A 121 5.04 -9.63 3.36
CA CYS A 121 4.80 -10.75 4.27
C CYS A 121 5.05 -10.36 5.74
N ALA A 122 6.13 -9.63 6.01
CA ALA A 122 6.42 -9.13 7.35
C ALA A 122 5.34 -8.16 7.86
N ILE A 123 4.86 -7.24 7.01
CA ILE A 123 3.76 -6.32 7.36
C ILE A 123 2.47 -7.09 7.65
N LEU A 124 2.10 -8.06 6.81
CA LEU A 124 0.93 -8.91 7.02
C LEU A 124 1.03 -9.69 8.33
N LYS A 125 2.21 -10.25 8.64
CA LYS A 125 2.45 -10.97 9.88
C LYS A 125 2.32 -10.07 11.11
N ALA A 126 2.93 -8.87 11.08
CA ALA A 126 2.81 -7.89 12.16
C ALA A 126 1.35 -7.45 12.35
N GLY A 127 0.63 -7.23 11.24
CA GLY A 127 -0.80 -6.93 11.22
C GLY A 127 -1.64 -7.99 11.92
N LYS A 128 -1.43 -9.27 11.57
CA LYS A 128 -2.15 -10.41 12.18
C LYS A 128 -1.93 -10.55 13.68
N GLN A 129 -0.77 -10.09 14.17
CA GLN A 129 -0.41 -10.11 15.59
C GLN A 129 -0.96 -8.91 16.37
N SER A 130 -1.41 -7.86 15.67
CA SER A 130 -2.03 -6.70 16.30
C SER A 130 -3.47 -6.98 16.73
N SER A 131 -3.97 -6.22 17.70
CA SER A 131 -5.41 -6.13 17.97
C SER A 131 -6.13 -5.13 17.07
N ALA A 132 -5.39 -4.26 16.38
CA ALA A 132 -5.95 -3.25 15.49
C ALA A 132 -6.46 -3.86 14.18
N LYS A 133 -7.52 -3.27 13.61
CA LYS A 133 -7.93 -3.56 12.23
C LYS A 133 -6.87 -3.03 11.25
N LEU A 134 -6.53 -3.80 10.21
CA LEU A 134 -5.56 -3.36 9.21
C LEU A 134 -6.23 -3.16 7.84
N ILE A 135 -6.11 -1.95 7.29
CA ILE A 135 -6.69 -1.57 6.00
C ILE A 135 -5.55 -1.30 5.02
N PHE A 136 -5.47 -2.08 3.94
CA PHE A 136 -4.54 -1.86 2.84
C PHE A 136 -5.24 -1.14 1.70
N VAL A 137 -4.64 -0.05 1.19
CA VAL A 137 -5.09 0.62 -0.03
C VAL A 137 -4.11 0.33 -1.15
N THR A 138 -4.58 -0.11 -2.32
CA THR A 138 -3.73 -0.37 -3.49
C THR A 138 -4.39 0.06 -4.80
N ASN A 139 -3.60 0.31 -5.84
CA ASN A 139 -4.11 0.52 -7.18
C ASN A 139 -4.25 -0.81 -7.93
N GLU A 140 -5.31 -0.91 -8.73
CA GLU A 140 -5.42 -1.93 -9.77
C GLU A 140 -4.89 -1.38 -11.10
N ILE A 141 -3.72 -1.87 -11.52
CA ILE A 141 -3.00 -1.36 -12.70
C ILE A 141 -2.90 -2.38 -13.85
N GLY A 142 -3.47 -3.58 -13.66
CA GLY A 142 -3.43 -4.68 -14.63
C GLY A 142 -4.54 -4.66 -15.69
N LEU A 143 -5.50 -3.73 -15.62
CA LEU A 143 -6.69 -3.71 -16.49
C LEU A 143 -6.50 -3.01 -17.84
N GLY A 144 -5.26 -2.65 -18.19
CA GLY A 144 -4.91 -1.97 -19.44
C GLY A 144 -4.15 -2.86 -20.43
N VAL A 145 -3.64 -2.22 -21.49
CA VAL A 145 -2.77 -2.88 -22.47
C VAL A 145 -1.41 -3.26 -21.87
N VAL A 146 -0.71 -4.21 -22.49
CA VAL A 146 0.65 -4.59 -22.10
C VAL A 146 1.62 -3.44 -22.44
N PRO A 147 2.36 -2.88 -21.46
CA PRO A 147 3.33 -1.82 -21.73
C PRO A 147 4.45 -2.26 -22.69
N GLU A 148 4.96 -1.34 -23.51
CA GLU A 148 6.13 -1.58 -24.37
C GLU A 148 7.45 -1.58 -23.59
N ASN A 149 7.52 -0.81 -22.49
CA ASN A 149 8.70 -0.70 -21.65
C ASN A 149 8.82 -1.91 -20.70
N LYS A 150 10.01 -2.55 -20.66
CA LYS A 150 10.29 -3.72 -19.81
C LYS A 150 10.07 -3.44 -18.33
N LEU A 151 10.58 -2.32 -17.82
CA LEU A 151 10.44 -1.93 -16.42
C LEU A 151 8.97 -1.77 -16.06
N THR A 152 8.17 -1.11 -16.91
CA THR A 152 6.74 -0.94 -16.66
C THR A 152 5.99 -2.28 -16.67
N ARG A 153 6.34 -3.21 -17.56
CA ARG A 153 5.75 -4.57 -17.56
C ARG A 153 6.06 -5.32 -16.27
N VAL A 154 7.35 -5.41 -15.90
CA VAL A 154 7.80 -6.09 -14.68
C VAL A 154 7.13 -5.49 -13.45
N PHE A 155 7.13 -4.16 -13.35
CA PHE A 155 6.53 -3.44 -12.23
C PHE A 155 5.02 -3.72 -12.11
N ARG A 156 4.29 -3.67 -13.23
CA ARG A 156 2.86 -4.00 -13.28
C ARG A 156 2.59 -5.42 -12.77
N ASP A 157 3.40 -6.37 -13.22
CA ASP A 157 3.24 -7.78 -12.89
C ASP A 157 3.54 -8.05 -11.40
N ILE A 158 4.56 -7.39 -10.82
CA ILE A 158 4.85 -7.43 -9.38
C ILE A 158 3.68 -6.89 -8.57
N ILE A 159 3.14 -5.70 -8.91
CA ILE A 159 1.97 -5.14 -8.20
C ILE A 159 0.79 -6.11 -8.23
N GLY A 160 0.52 -6.74 -9.38
CA GLY A 160 -0.54 -7.74 -9.50
C GLY A 160 -0.36 -8.94 -8.56
N ARG A 161 0.88 -9.43 -8.41
CA ARG A 161 1.20 -10.54 -7.50
C ARG A 161 1.17 -10.12 -6.02
N ILE A 162 1.63 -8.92 -5.69
CA ILE A 162 1.52 -8.37 -4.33
C ILE A 162 0.06 -8.15 -3.94
N ASN A 163 -0.77 -7.63 -4.85
CA ASN A 163 -2.22 -7.50 -4.62
C ASN A 163 -2.86 -8.86 -4.33
N GLN A 164 -2.49 -9.91 -5.07
CA GLN A 164 -2.97 -11.28 -4.83
C GLN A 164 -2.49 -11.84 -3.48
N GLN A 165 -1.23 -11.61 -3.11
CA GLN A 165 -0.68 -12.01 -1.82
C GLN A 165 -1.50 -11.40 -0.68
N ILE A 166 -1.77 -10.10 -0.72
CA ILE A 166 -2.59 -9.42 0.30
C ILE A 166 -4.03 -9.93 0.27
N ALA A 167 -4.67 -9.99 -0.90
CA ALA A 167 -6.06 -10.42 -1.06
C ALA A 167 -6.33 -11.84 -0.52
N THR A 168 -5.32 -12.72 -0.60
CA THR A 168 -5.38 -14.08 -0.05
C THR A 168 -5.47 -14.05 1.48
N GLU A 169 -4.74 -13.13 2.11
CA GLU A 169 -4.52 -13.09 3.56
C GLU A 169 -5.56 -12.25 4.33
N VAL A 170 -6.31 -11.38 3.67
CA VAL A 170 -7.32 -10.50 4.29
C VAL A 170 -8.72 -11.09 4.27
N GLU A 171 -9.59 -10.73 5.21
CA GLU A 171 -10.97 -11.22 5.27
C GLU A 171 -11.90 -10.47 4.31
N GLU A 172 -11.63 -9.19 4.04
CA GLU A 172 -12.47 -8.37 3.17
C GLU A 172 -11.69 -7.79 1.98
N VAL A 173 -12.28 -7.84 0.79
CA VAL A 173 -11.72 -7.20 -0.41
C VAL A 173 -12.78 -6.33 -1.06
N TYR A 174 -12.48 -5.04 -1.21
CA TYR A 174 -13.32 -4.08 -1.91
C TYR A 174 -12.67 -3.63 -3.21
N PHE A 175 -13.44 -3.62 -4.29
CA PHE A 175 -13.10 -2.95 -5.53
C PHE A 175 -13.91 -1.66 -5.66
N VAL A 176 -13.23 -0.53 -5.83
CA VAL A 176 -13.87 0.79 -5.89
C VAL A 176 -13.77 1.36 -7.30
N VAL A 177 -14.93 1.72 -7.86
CA VAL A 177 -15.09 2.33 -9.20
C VAL A 177 -15.96 3.57 -9.07
N SER A 178 -15.49 4.71 -9.58
CA SER A 178 -16.23 5.99 -9.56
C SER A 178 -16.79 6.37 -8.18
N GLY A 179 -16.05 6.08 -7.10
CA GLY A 179 -16.42 6.32 -5.71
C GLY A 179 -17.35 5.28 -5.10
N ILE A 180 -17.76 4.26 -5.86
CA ILE A 180 -18.70 3.23 -5.43
C ILE A 180 -17.90 1.97 -5.03
N PRO A 181 -17.91 1.57 -3.75
CA PRO A 181 -17.27 0.35 -3.30
C PRO A 181 -18.17 -0.87 -3.58
N LYS A 182 -17.57 -1.94 -4.11
CA LYS A 182 -18.18 -3.27 -4.18
C LYS A 182 -17.32 -4.24 -3.38
N ARG A 183 -17.92 -4.99 -2.45
CA ARG A 183 -17.26 -6.10 -1.75
C ARG A 183 -17.21 -7.34 -2.63
N TRP A 184 -16.04 -7.98 -2.70
CA TRP A 184 -15.74 -9.17 -3.52
C TRP A 184 -15.40 -10.40 -2.66
N LYS A 185 -14.86 -10.17 -1.47
CA LYS A 185 -14.61 -11.10 -0.37
C LYS A 185 -15.06 -10.39 0.90
#